data_AF-A0A1E4JWC8-F1
#
_entry.id   AF-A0A1E4JWC8-F1
#
_cell.length_a   1.000
_cell.length_b   1.000
_cell.length_c   1.000
_cell.angle_alpha   90.00
_cell.angle_beta   90.00
_cell.angle_gamma   90.00
#
_symmetry.space_group_name_H-M   'P 1'
#
loop_
_entity.id
_entity.type
_entity.pdbx_description
1 polymer ?
#
loop_
_entity_poly.entity_id
_entity_poly.type
_entity_poly.pdbx_seq_one_letter_code
_entity_poly.pdbx_strand_id
1 'polypeptide(L)'
;MTLFRLFLATCLVVIIAYTGVTIAHHGWNLLPVFFGDMAAMSWPGQFNLDFFCFLLLSGIWTAWRGHFSAASLLLGLVAVFGGMLFLSLYLLWLSYRCRGDARAMLLGPVRAQG
;
A
#
# COMPACT_ATOMS: atom_id res chain seq x y z
N MET A 1 -15.74 -5.47 10.73
CA MET A 1 -15.52 -4.39 9.73
C MET A 1 -15.23 -3.02 10.34
N THR A 2 -15.96 -2.57 11.36
CA THR A 2 -15.70 -1.28 12.02
C THR A 2 -14.26 -1.13 12.54
N LEU A 3 -13.77 -2.11 13.32
CA LEU A 3 -12.40 -2.09 13.84
C LEU A 3 -11.35 -2.06 12.73
N PHE A 4 -11.57 -2.80 11.64
CA PHE A 4 -10.69 -2.78 10.47
C PHE A 4 -10.63 -1.38 9.83
N ARG A 5 -11.78 -0.73 9.63
CA ARG A 5 -11.84 0.64 9.10
C ARG A 5 -11.15 1.65 10.03
N LEU A 6 -11.35 1.53 11.33
CA LEU A 6 -10.68 2.37 12.33
C LEU A 6 -9.16 2.18 12.30
N PHE A 7 -8.69 0.94 12.19
CA PHE A 7 -7.28 0.65 12.03
C PHE A 7 -6.70 1.29 10.75
N LEU A 8 -7.35 1.12 9.61
CA LEU A 8 -6.89 1.73 8.35
C LEU A 8 -6.87 3.26 8.41
N ALA A 9 -7.89 3.89 9.00
CA ALA A 9 -7.92 5.33 9.21
C ALA A 9 -6.80 5.80 10.14
N THR A 10 -6.49 5.02 11.18
CA THR A 10 -5.37 5.32 12.08
C THR A 10 -4.04 5.23 11.35
N CYS A 11 -3.80 4.16 10.58
CA CYS A 11 -2.59 4.05 9.75
C CYS A 11 -2.45 5.22 8.77
N LEU A 12 -3.55 5.64 8.13
CA LEU A 12 -3.58 6.75 7.20
C LEU A 12 -3.17 8.07 7.87
N VAL A 13 -3.74 8.39 9.03
CA VAL A 13 -3.42 9.62 9.77
C VAL A 13 -1.96 9.59 10.24
N VAL A 14 -1.52 8.47 10.82
CA VAL A 14 -0.15 8.31 11.34
C VAL A 14 0.87 8.46 10.21
N ILE A 15 0.67 7.79 9.06
CA ILE A 15 1.64 7.85 7.97
C ILE A 15 1.70 9.25 7.34
N ILE A 16 0.56 9.92 7.15
CA ILE A 16 0.54 11.30 6.62
C ILE A 16 1.30 12.24 7.57
N ALA A 17 1.03 12.17 8.87
CA ALA A 17 1.68 13.03 9.86
C ALA A 17 3.19 12.76 9.91
N TYR A 18 3.60 11.49 10.04
CA TYR A 18 5.00 11.11 10.15
C TYR A 18 5.79 11.46 8.87
N THR A 19 5.22 11.19 7.69
CA THR A 19 5.83 11.56 6.41
C THR A 19 5.94 13.08 6.28
N GLY A 20 4.91 13.84 6.67
CA GLY A 20 4.94 15.31 6.63
C GLY A 20 6.06 15.91 7.48
N VAL A 21 6.22 15.44 8.72
CA VAL A 21 7.33 15.84 9.60
C VAL A 21 8.68 15.43 8.99
N THR A 22 8.78 14.21 8.46
CA THR A 22 10.03 13.71 7.84
C THR A 22 10.45 14.58 6.67
N ILE A 23 9.52 14.92 5.77
CA ILE A 23 9.76 15.82 4.63
C ILE A 23 10.16 17.22 5.08
N ALA A 24 9.53 17.76 6.13
CA ALA A 24 9.87 19.09 6.65
C ALA A 24 11.30 19.17 7.18
N HIS A 25 11.86 18.07 7.71
CA HIS A 25 13.22 18.02 8.25
C HIS A 25 14.28 17.48 7.28
N HIS A 26 13.91 16.64 6.31
CA HIS A 26 14.87 15.88 5.48
C HIS A 26 14.64 16.04 3.96
N GLY A 27 13.59 16.78 3.56
CA GLY A 27 13.24 17.01 2.16
C GLY A 27 12.55 15.83 1.46
N TRP A 28 12.41 15.92 0.14
CA TRP A 28 11.68 14.97 -0.72
C TRP A 28 12.55 13.84 -1.27
N ASN A 29 13.47 13.31 -0.45
CA ASN A 29 14.52 12.38 -0.89
C ASN A 29 14.22 10.91 -0.58
N LEU A 30 12.93 10.54 -0.43
CA LEU A 30 12.53 9.19 -0.01
C LEU A 30 13.16 8.08 -0.87
N LEU A 31 13.03 8.15 -2.21
CA LEU A 31 13.52 7.07 -3.07
C LEU A 31 15.05 6.94 -3.05
N PRO A 32 15.84 8.03 -3.22
CA PRO A 32 17.29 7.94 -3.06
C PRO A 32 17.74 7.35 -1.71
N VAL A 33 17.11 7.76 -0.60
CA VAL A 33 17.43 7.23 0.74
C VAL A 33 17.09 5.73 0.81
N PHE A 34 15.88 5.37 0.39
CA PHE A 34 15.37 4.00 0.47
C PHE A 34 16.25 3.01 -0.30
N PHE A 35 16.58 3.32 -1.56
CA PHE A 35 17.43 2.48 -2.40
C PHE A 35 18.92 2.57 -2.03
N GLY A 36 19.37 3.72 -1.52
CA GLY A 36 20.73 3.89 -1.00
C GLY A 36 21.00 2.98 0.20
N ASP A 37 20.07 2.91 1.15
CA ASP A 37 20.18 2.03 2.32
C ASP A 37 20.26 0.55 1.92
N MET A 38 19.47 0.13 0.92
CA MET A 38 19.53 -1.23 0.37
C MET A 38 20.89 -1.53 -0.25
N ALA A 39 21.42 -0.59 -1.06
CA ALA A 39 22.74 -0.74 -1.66
C ALA A 39 23.87 -0.81 -0.61
N ALA A 40 23.70 -0.13 0.53
CA ALA A 40 24.64 -0.14 1.64
C ALA A 40 24.67 -1.47 2.42
N MET A 41 23.74 -2.40 2.18
CA MET A 41 23.72 -3.74 2.78
C MET A 41 23.83 -3.74 4.32
N SER A 42 23.21 -2.76 4.97
CA SER A 42 23.14 -2.63 6.43
C SER A 42 21.74 -3.00 6.94
N TRP A 43 21.52 -2.95 8.27
CA TRP A 43 20.21 -3.24 8.86
C TRP A 43 19.07 -2.40 8.23
N PRO A 44 19.17 -1.07 8.07
CA PRO A 44 18.18 -0.29 7.32
C PRO A 44 17.91 -0.83 5.90
N GLY A 45 18.96 -1.22 5.19
CA GLY A 45 18.85 -1.83 3.86
C GLY A 45 18.08 -3.15 3.87
N GLN A 46 18.33 -4.01 4.86
CA GLN A 46 17.61 -5.27 5.01
C GLN A 46 16.11 -5.02 5.28
N PHE A 47 15.76 -4.08 6.15
CA PHE A 47 14.37 -3.70 6.40
C PHE A 47 13.71 -3.08 5.17
N ASN A 48 14.42 -2.23 4.43
CA ASN A 48 13.90 -1.63 3.20
C ASN A 48 13.65 -2.70 2.14
N LEU A 49 14.54 -3.67 1.96
CA LEU A 49 14.36 -4.76 1.00
C LEU A 49 13.16 -5.64 1.38
N ASP A 50 13.03 -6.03 2.66
CA ASP A 50 11.88 -6.79 3.15
C ASP A 50 10.56 -6.02 2.92
N PHE A 51 10.53 -4.74 3.30
CA PHE A 51 9.38 -3.88 3.06
C PHE A 51 9.08 -3.72 1.56
N PHE A 52 10.09 -3.59 0.71
CA PHE A 52 9.92 -3.50 -0.74
C PHE A 52 9.28 -4.76 -1.32
N CYS A 53 9.61 -5.94 -0.83
CA CYS A 53 8.92 -7.19 -1.19
C CYS A 53 7.43 -7.13 -0.85
N PHE A 54 7.03 -6.58 0.31
CA PHE A 54 5.63 -6.34 0.64
C PHE A 54 4.96 -5.31 -0.28
N LEU A 55 5.67 -4.25 -0.68
CA LEU A 55 5.18 -3.25 -1.63
C LEU A 55 4.91 -3.87 -3.01
N LEU A 56 5.85 -4.68 -3.51
CA LEU A 56 5.69 -5.43 -4.75
C LEU A 56 4.50 -6.39 -4.68
N LEU A 57 4.38 -7.14 -3.58
CA LEU A 57 3.24 -8.03 -3.35
C LEU A 57 1.90 -7.25 -3.33
N SER A 58 1.88 -6.08 -2.71
CA SER A 58 0.70 -5.19 -2.68
C SER A 58 0.31 -4.71 -4.09
N GLY A 59 1.29 -4.30 -4.89
CA GLY A 59 1.07 -3.91 -6.29
C GLY A 59 0.57 -5.06 -7.16
N ILE A 60 1.20 -6.22 -7.05
CA ILE A 60 0.78 -7.44 -7.76
C ILE A 60 -0.63 -7.84 -7.34
N TRP A 61 -0.94 -7.84 -6.05
CA TRP A 61 -2.29 -8.14 -5.54
C TRP A 61 -3.31 -7.15 -6.08
N THR A 62 -3.02 -5.85 -6.08
CA THR A 62 -3.91 -4.81 -6.59
C THR A 62 -4.20 -5.02 -8.09
N ALA A 63 -3.17 -5.32 -8.88
CA ALA A 63 -3.32 -5.61 -10.30
C ALA A 63 -4.10 -6.92 -10.54
N TRP A 64 -3.74 -7.99 -9.84
CA TRP A 64 -4.37 -9.30 -9.93
C TRP A 64 -5.86 -9.24 -9.57
N ARG A 65 -6.20 -8.52 -8.49
CA ARG A 65 -7.59 -8.32 -8.02
C ARG A 65 -8.47 -7.70 -9.11
N GLY A 66 -7.91 -6.80 -9.91
CA GLY A 66 -8.57 -6.17 -11.05
C GLY A 66 -8.30 -6.83 -12.40
N HIS A 67 -7.95 -8.13 -12.40
CA HIS A 67 -7.71 -8.95 -13.59
C HIS A 67 -6.61 -8.42 -14.53
N PHE A 68 -5.61 -7.74 -13.97
CA PHE A 68 -4.52 -7.12 -14.74
C PHE A 68 -5.00 -6.20 -15.88
N SER A 69 -6.18 -5.59 -15.74
CA SER A 69 -6.62 -4.56 -16.66
C SER A 69 -5.68 -3.35 -16.62
N ALA A 70 -5.65 -2.54 -17.69
CA ALA A 70 -4.79 -1.36 -17.76
C ALA A 70 -4.93 -0.45 -16.53
N ALA A 71 -6.17 -0.21 -16.07
CA ALA A 71 -6.44 0.57 -14.86
C ALA A 71 -5.86 -0.09 -13.59
N SER A 72 -5.93 -1.42 -13.49
CA SER A 72 -5.45 -2.16 -12.32
C SER A 72 -3.93 -2.29 -12.30
N LEU A 73 -3.29 -2.34 -13.47
CA LEU A 73 -1.82 -2.24 -13.59
C LEU A 73 -1.31 -0.87 -13.15
N LEU A 74 -1.99 0.21 -13.58
CA LEU A 74 -1.67 1.57 -13.12
C LEU A 74 -1.87 1.70 -11.60
N LEU A 75 -2.99 1.21 -11.06
CA LEU A 75 -3.21 1.18 -9.61
C LEU A 75 -2.17 0.32 -8.88
N GLY A 76 -1.75 -0.80 -9.46
CA GLY A 76 -0.69 -1.65 -8.92
C GLY A 76 0.64 -0.90 -8.81
N LEU A 77 1.01 -0.12 -9.83
CA LEU A 77 2.20 0.74 -9.78
C LEU A 77 2.08 1.80 -8.69
N VAL A 78 0.92 2.44 -8.58
CA VAL A 78 0.63 3.40 -7.50
C VAL A 78 0.71 2.72 -6.12
N ALA A 79 0.30 1.45 -6.00
CA ALA A 79 0.41 0.71 -4.75
C ALA A 79 1.86 0.45 -4.33
N VAL A 80 2.74 0.11 -5.28
CA VAL A 80 4.18 -0.10 -4.99
C VAL A 80 4.80 1.16 -4.40
N PHE A 81 4.58 2.33 -5.01
CA PHE A 81 5.18 3.59 -4.54
C PHE A 81 4.39 4.29 -3.43
N GLY A 82 3.09 4.02 -3.34
CA GLY A 82 2.20 4.62 -2.33
C GLY A 82 2.17 3.85 -1.01
N GLY A 83 2.63 2.60 -0.98
CA GLY A 83 2.74 1.78 0.22
C GLY A 83 1.52 1.80 1.13
N MET A 84 1.74 1.95 2.44
CA MET A 84 0.65 1.95 3.42
C MET A 84 -0.33 3.13 3.24
N LEU A 85 0.13 4.27 2.72
CA LEU A 85 -0.73 5.41 2.41
C LEU A 85 -1.77 5.02 1.34
N PHE A 86 -1.32 4.41 0.24
CA PHE A 86 -2.22 3.89 -0.78
C PHE A 86 -3.08 2.75 -0.24
N LEU A 87 -2.48 1.76 0.41
CA LEU A 87 -3.17 0.53 0.79
C LEU A 87 -4.28 0.79 1.83
N SER A 88 -4.04 1.70 2.78
CA SER A 88 -5.07 2.12 3.75
C SER A 88 -6.26 2.80 3.07
N LEU A 89 -6.01 3.77 2.19
CA LEU A 89 -7.06 4.43 1.41
C LEU A 89 -7.84 3.44 0.54
N TYR A 90 -7.12 2.57 -0.19
CA TYR A 90 -7.71 1.63 -1.12
C TYR A 90 -8.58 0.59 -0.39
N LEU A 91 -8.08 -0.02 0.69
CA LEU A 91 -8.85 -0.98 1.48
C LEU A 91 -10.03 -0.33 2.20
N LEU A 92 -9.88 0.93 2.65
CA LEU A 92 -10.98 1.67 3.27
C LEU A 92 -12.09 1.91 2.24
N TRP A 93 -11.74 2.40 1.04
CA TRP A 93 -12.66 2.57 -0.07
C TRP A 93 -13.35 1.25 -0.46
N LEU A 94 -12.58 0.16 -0.60
CA LEU A 94 -13.11 -1.18 -0.88
C LEU A 94 -14.07 -1.66 0.19
N SER A 95 -13.81 -1.37 1.47
CA SER A 95 -14.68 -1.78 2.56
C SER A 95 -16.07 -1.18 2.47
N TYR A 96 -16.21 0.02 1.89
CA TYR A 96 -17.51 0.64 1.63
C TYR A 96 -18.09 0.14 0.31
N ARG A 97 -17.27 0.06 -0.74
CA ARG A 97 -17.72 -0.36 -2.07
C ARG A 97 -18.27 -1.79 -2.08
N CYS A 98 -17.63 -2.69 -1.34
CA CYS A 98 -18.02 -4.09 -1.18
C CYS A 98 -18.98 -4.31 0.00
N ARG A 99 -19.52 -3.24 0.62
CA ARG A 99 -20.45 -3.32 1.77
C ARG A 99 -19.93 -4.19 2.93
N GLY A 100 -18.61 -4.23 3.11
CA GLY A 100 -17.96 -5.04 4.15
C GLY A 100 -17.77 -6.52 3.83
N ASP A 101 -18.08 -6.99 2.62
CA ASP A 101 -17.77 -8.35 2.19
C ASP A 101 -16.25 -8.53 1.98
N ALA A 102 -15.61 -9.25 2.90
CA ALA A 102 -14.18 -9.53 2.87
C ALA A 102 -13.75 -10.31 1.62
N ARG A 103 -14.59 -11.23 1.11
CA ARG A 103 -14.25 -12.02 -0.08
C ARG A 103 -14.17 -11.12 -1.30
N ALA A 104 -15.20 -10.30 -1.51
CA ALA A 104 -15.22 -9.33 -2.61
C ALA A 104 -14.10 -8.26 -2.47
N MET A 105 -13.74 -7.88 -1.25
CA MET A 105 -12.61 -6.99 -0.99
C MET A 105 -11.27 -7.63 -1.38
N LEU A 106 -11.01 -8.87 -1.01
CA LEU A 106 -9.71 -9.52 -1.24
C LEU A 106 -9.55 -10.08 -2.67
N LEU A 107 -10.59 -10.73 -3.20
CA LEU A 107 -10.54 -11.47 -4.46
C LEU A 107 -10.94 -10.61 -5.68
N GLY A 108 -11.67 -9.52 -5.43
CA GLY A 108 -12.39 -8.79 -6.46
C GLY A 108 -13.81 -9.33 -6.65
N PRO A 109 -14.77 -8.49 -7.07
CA PRO A 109 -16.19 -8.83 -7.09
C PRO A 109 -16.52 -9.99 -8.04
N VAL A 110 -15.83 -10.10 -9.17
CA VAL A 110 -16.06 -11.17 -10.16
C VAL A 110 -15.65 -12.53 -9.58
N ARG A 111 -14.50 -12.61 -8.90
CA ARG A 111 -13.99 -13.86 -8.33
C ARG A 111 -14.71 -14.28 -7.06
N ALA A 112 -15.20 -13.33 -6.27
CA ALA A 112 -15.89 -13.62 -5.02
C ALA A 112 -17.30 -14.23 -5.19
N GLN A 113 -17.83 -14.22 -6.41
CA GLN A 113 -19.14 -14.80 -6.76
C GLN A 113 -19.07 -16.28 -7.15
N GLY A 114 -17.86 -16.83 -7.39
CA GLY A 114 -17.62 -18.25 -7.63
C GLY A 114 -17.36 -19.01 -6.34
#